data_AF-A0AB36K695-F1
#
_entry.id   AF-A0AB36K695-F1
#
_cell.length_a   1.000
_cell.length_b   1.000
_cell.length_c   1.000
_cell.angle_alpha   90.00
_cell.angle_beta   90.00
_cell.angle_gamma   90.00
#
_symmetry.space_group_name_H-M   'P 1'
#
loop_
_entity.id
_entity.type
_entity.pdbx_description
1 polymer ?
#
loop_
_entity_poly.entity_id
_entity_poly.type
_entity_poly.pdbx_seq_one_letter_code
_entity_poly.pdbx_strand_id
1 'polypeptide(L)'
;MTKARASQINLAATPYYHCVSRCVRRSYLCGYDAQSQKSYEHRRAWIETRLLALAKAFCIDICAYAIMSNHYHVVLHINANAAQSLTNIEVIERWLAFHQAPALIQRFYQGESLSHSERKACLRIIESWRERLMSVSWFMKLLNQYISAQANREDQCSGHFWEGRFKSQAILDEKALAAAMAYVDLNPVRAGITKQPKHANYTSIKKRVESLKQNKATPACLFPFAGNPRKSMPDGIPFRLMDYLALVEWTCYQGQNANSLPRPHLLTQLNISRETWLSTCSHLEGGNIVGSLSSVQGVLSTLGLQRMTGIML
;
A
#
# COMPACT_ATOMS: atom_id res chain seq x y z
N MET A 1 7.26 8.28 -22.15
CA MET A 1 8.56 8.64 -21.56
C MET A 1 8.57 8.21 -20.09
N THR A 2 9.56 7.45 -19.64
CA THR A 2 9.69 7.03 -18.23
C THR A 2 10.07 8.22 -17.35
N LYS A 3 9.18 8.65 -16.44
CA LYS A 3 9.48 9.66 -15.42
C LYS A 3 10.34 9.06 -14.30
N ALA A 4 11.18 9.89 -13.67
CA ALA A 4 11.91 9.51 -12.45
C ALA A 4 10.93 9.30 -11.28
N ARG A 5 11.20 8.35 -10.38
CA ARG A 5 10.27 8.08 -9.24
C ARG A 5 10.10 9.27 -8.30
N ALA A 6 11.15 10.07 -8.15
CA ALA A 6 11.08 11.32 -7.38
C ALA A 6 10.04 12.32 -7.95
N SER A 7 9.68 12.19 -9.24
CA SER A 7 8.60 12.98 -9.84
C SER A 7 7.26 12.23 -9.94
N GLN A 8 7.18 11.00 -9.41
CA GLN A 8 5.95 10.20 -9.34
C GLN A 8 5.37 10.14 -7.93
N ILE A 9 6.21 10.16 -6.89
CA ILE A 9 5.80 10.21 -5.49
C ILE A 9 6.14 11.60 -4.95
N ASN A 10 5.11 12.42 -4.73
CA ASN A 10 5.22 13.78 -4.25
C ASN A 10 4.23 14.02 -3.09
N LEU A 11 4.76 14.26 -1.90
CA LEU A 11 3.97 14.52 -0.68
C LEU A 11 3.17 15.82 -0.76
N ALA A 12 3.59 16.80 -1.56
CA ALA A 12 2.84 18.02 -1.78
C ALA A 12 1.57 17.79 -2.62
N ALA A 13 1.51 16.69 -3.39
CA ALA A 13 0.32 16.32 -4.14
C ALA A 13 -0.61 15.40 -3.33
N THR A 14 -0.05 14.37 -2.70
CA THR A 14 -0.81 13.44 -1.83
C THR A 14 0.13 12.55 -1.01
N PRO A 15 -0.27 12.15 0.21
CA PRO A 15 0.40 11.10 0.96
C PRO A 15 -0.06 9.68 0.58
N TYR A 16 -1.09 9.50 -0.26
CA TYR A 16 -1.66 8.19 -0.59
C TYR A 16 -1.25 7.67 -1.96
N TYR A 17 -0.84 6.40 -2.01
CA TYR A 17 -0.41 5.74 -3.25
C TYR A 17 -0.92 4.31 -3.37
N HIS A 18 -1.50 3.97 -4.52
CA HIS A 18 -1.73 2.58 -4.90
C HIS A 18 -0.51 2.05 -5.63
N CYS A 19 0.09 0.98 -5.11
CA CYS A 19 1.28 0.33 -5.67
C CYS A 19 0.99 -1.10 -6.11
N VAL A 20 1.61 -1.50 -7.22
CA VAL A 20 1.43 -2.82 -7.84
C VAL A 20 2.76 -3.37 -8.31
N SER A 21 3.04 -4.64 -8.01
CA SER A 21 4.19 -5.38 -8.51
C SER A 21 3.73 -6.71 -9.09
N ARG A 22 4.16 -7.04 -10.32
CA ARG A 22 3.80 -8.26 -11.06
C ARG A 22 5.03 -9.04 -11.50
N CYS A 23 4.98 -10.36 -11.40
CA CYS A 23 6.10 -11.26 -11.71
C CYS A 23 6.26 -11.50 -13.21
N VAL A 24 7.51 -11.71 -13.66
CA VAL A 24 7.82 -11.99 -15.07
C VAL A 24 7.04 -13.19 -15.59
N ARG A 25 6.67 -13.17 -16.88
CA ARG A 25 6.14 -14.34 -17.63
C ARG A 25 4.99 -15.10 -16.93
N ARG A 26 4.09 -14.42 -16.22
CA ARG A 26 3.03 -15.07 -15.42
C ARG A 26 3.58 -16.19 -14.52
N SER A 27 4.86 -16.15 -14.13
CA SER A 27 5.39 -17.06 -13.13
C SER A 27 4.53 -16.93 -11.88
N TYR A 28 4.26 -18.07 -11.23
CA TYR A 28 3.44 -18.08 -10.04
C TYR A 28 4.23 -17.40 -8.91
N LEU A 29 3.84 -16.17 -8.60
CA LEU A 29 4.21 -15.52 -7.34
C LEU A 29 3.71 -16.40 -6.19
N CYS A 30 2.48 -16.87 -6.31
CA CYS A 30 1.80 -17.81 -5.42
C CYS A 30 0.77 -18.62 -6.21
N GLY A 31 0.26 -19.70 -5.63
CA GLY A 31 -0.81 -20.51 -6.23
C GLY A 31 -0.29 -21.75 -6.95
N TYR A 32 -1.21 -22.49 -7.57
CA TYR A 32 -0.91 -23.78 -8.20
C TYR A 32 -0.46 -23.60 -9.65
N ASP A 33 0.75 -24.04 -9.95
CA ASP A 33 1.23 -24.12 -11.32
C ASP A 33 0.87 -25.48 -11.94
N ALA A 34 -0.10 -25.47 -12.86
CA ALA A 34 -0.53 -26.66 -13.57
C ALA A 34 0.56 -27.25 -14.48
N GLN A 35 1.54 -26.46 -14.93
CA GLN A 35 2.60 -26.96 -15.81
C GLN A 35 3.64 -27.76 -15.01
N SER A 36 4.10 -27.21 -13.89
CA SER A 36 5.06 -27.89 -13.00
C SER A 36 4.40 -28.79 -11.95
N GLN A 37 3.07 -28.81 -11.86
CA GLN A 37 2.28 -29.52 -10.83
C GLN A 37 2.71 -29.15 -9.39
N LYS A 38 3.19 -27.92 -9.20
CA LYS A 38 3.72 -27.42 -7.92
C LYS A 38 2.83 -26.32 -7.37
N SER A 39 2.55 -26.39 -6.08
CA SER A 39 1.89 -25.30 -5.36
C SER A 39 2.91 -24.35 -4.75
N TYR A 40 2.70 -23.06 -5.01
CA TYR A 40 3.45 -21.95 -4.42
C TYR A 40 2.58 -21.10 -3.47
N GLU A 41 1.41 -21.61 -3.07
CA GLU A 41 0.45 -20.87 -2.25
C GLU A 41 1.02 -20.42 -0.90
N HIS A 42 1.98 -21.17 -0.34
CA HIS A 42 2.69 -20.81 0.89
C HIS A 42 3.45 -19.49 0.79
N ARG A 43 3.86 -19.07 -0.41
CA ARG A 43 4.54 -17.78 -0.64
C ARG A 43 3.68 -16.58 -0.24
N ARG A 44 2.34 -16.69 -0.21
CA ARG A 44 1.46 -15.60 0.26
C ARG A 44 1.75 -15.22 1.70
N ALA A 45 1.99 -16.20 2.56
CA ALA A 45 2.33 -15.97 3.96
C ALA A 45 3.67 -15.24 4.11
N TRP A 46 4.66 -15.57 3.29
CA TRP A 46 5.95 -14.88 3.27
C TRP A 46 5.80 -13.41 2.87
N ILE A 47 5.02 -13.15 1.83
CA ILE A 47 4.75 -11.81 1.32
C ILE A 47 4.00 -10.99 2.36
N GLU A 48 2.92 -11.52 2.92
CA GLU A 48 2.13 -10.82 3.94
C GLU A 48 2.99 -10.52 5.17
N THR A 49 3.70 -11.51 5.70
CA THR A 49 4.56 -11.34 6.88
C THR A 49 5.61 -10.25 6.64
N ARG A 50 6.26 -10.27 5.47
CA ARG A 50 7.25 -9.25 5.11
C ARG A 50 6.65 -7.86 4.95
N LEU A 51 5.49 -7.77 4.29
CA LEU A 51 4.76 -6.52 4.09
C LEU A 51 4.40 -5.87 5.43
N LEU A 52 3.82 -6.65 6.35
CA LEU A 52 3.42 -6.14 7.68
C LEU A 52 4.64 -5.78 8.55
N ALA A 53 5.72 -6.55 8.46
CA ALA A 53 6.97 -6.23 9.17
C ALA A 53 7.55 -4.89 8.69
N LEU A 54 7.55 -4.65 7.37
CA LEU A 54 8.00 -3.37 6.82
C LEU A 54 7.12 -2.21 7.29
N ALA A 55 5.79 -2.37 7.30
CA ALA A 55 4.88 -1.32 7.77
C ALA A 55 5.04 -0.99 9.26
N LYS A 56 5.43 -1.96 10.10
CA LYS A 56 5.73 -1.70 11.50
C LYS A 56 6.97 -0.82 11.70
N ALA A 57 7.99 -1.02 10.87
CA ALA A 57 9.27 -0.33 10.99
C ALA A 57 9.28 1.03 10.26
N PHE A 58 8.70 1.09 9.06
CA PHE A 58 8.60 2.30 8.25
C PHE A 58 7.50 3.21 8.80
N CYS A 59 7.60 4.50 8.49
CA CYS A 59 6.52 5.47 8.69
C CYS A 59 5.60 5.47 7.47
N ILE A 60 5.13 4.28 7.10
CA ILE A 60 4.23 4.04 5.97
C ILE A 60 3.14 3.09 6.44
N ASP A 61 1.90 3.56 6.37
CA ASP A 61 0.74 2.79 6.80
C ASP A 61 0.11 2.03 5.63
N ILE A 62 -0.43 0.84 5.91
CA ILE A 62 -1.14 0.04 4.92
C ILE A 62 -2.64 0.31 5.05
N CYS A 63 -3.22 0.98 4.04
CA CYS A 63 -4.66 1.23 3.98
C CYS A 63 -5.41 -0.02 3.52
N ALA A 64 -4.92 -0.65 2.45
CA ALA A 64 -5.47 -1.89 1.88
C ALA A 64 -4.36 -2.70 1.18
N TYR A 65 -4.52 -4.02 1.08
CA TYR A 65 -3.67 -4.88 0.27
C TYR A 65 -4.41 -6.16 -0.17
N ALA A 66 -3.96 -6.74 -1.28
CA ALA A 66 -4.37 -8.05 -1.75
C ALA A 66 -3.19 -8.73 -2.44
N ILE A 67 -2.83 -9.93 -1.95
CA ILE A 67 -1.78 -10.75 -2.56
C ILE A 67 -2.46 -11.69 -3.55
N MET A 68 -2.11 -11.60 -4.83
CA MET A 68 -2.67 -12.38 -5.94
C MET A 68 -1.68 -13.46 -6.40
N SER A 69 -2.06 -14.32 -7.35
CA SER A 69 -1.21 -15.45 -7.79
C SER A 69 0.04 -15.03 -8.56
N ASN A 70 0.03 -13.89 -9.25
CA ASN A 70 1.17 -13.41 -10.05
C ASN A 70 1.52 -11.94 -9.79
N HIS A 71 0.80 -11.26 -8.89
CA HIS A 71 1.06 -9.88 -8.50
C HIS A 71 0.53 -9.62 -7.08
N TYR A 72 0.78 -8.44 -6.55
CA TYR A 72 0.10 -7.95 -5.36
C TYR A 72 -0.25 -6.47 -5.52
N HIS A 73 -1.29 -6.05 -4.82
CA HIS A 73 -1.70 -4.67 -4.68
C HIS A 73 -1.53 -4.21 -3.25
N VAL A 74 -1.11 -2.96 -3.07
CA VAL A 74 -1.09 -2.29 -1.77
C VAL A 74 -1.45 -0.82 -1.92
N VAL A 75 -2.33 -0.31 -1.06
CA VAL A 75 -2.62 1.11 -0.89
C VAL A 75 -1.87 1.57 0.36
N LEU A 76 -0.96 2.51 0.16
CA LEU A 76 -0.05 3.02 1.19
C LEU A 76 -0.39 4.47 1.53
N HIS A 77 -0.17 4.83 2.79
CA HIS A 77 -0.17 6.21 3.30
C HIS A 77 1.23 6.55 3.81
N ILE A 78 1.77 7.69 3.41
CA ILE A 78 3.07 8.16 3.89
C ILE A 78 2.87 9.04 5.11
N ASN A 79 3.33 8.56 6.28
CA ASN A 79 3.18 9.27 7.54
C ASN A 79 4.41 10.14 7.83
N ALA A 80 4.49 11.28 7.14
CA ALA A 80 5.62 12.21 7.28
C ALA A 80 5.74 12.78 8.71
N ASN A 81 4.62 13.02 9.38
CA ASN A 81 4.60 13.50 10.76
C ASN A 81 5.20 12.47 11.72
N ALA A 82 4.83 11.19 11.59
CA ALA A 82 5.42 10.11 12.37
C ALA A 82 6.93 9.99 12.11
N ALA A 83 7.39 10.17 10.88
CA ALA A 83 8.81 10.15 10.55
C ALA A 83 9.58 11.30 11.20
N GLN A 84 9.00 12.50 11.22
CA GLN A 84 9.59 13.69 11.83
C GLN A 84 9.64 13.60 13.36
N SER A 85 8.66 12.92 13.99
CA SER A 85 8.63 12.77 15.44
C SER A 85 9.61 11.74 16.00
N LEU A 86 10.23 10.89 15.17
CA LEU A 86 11.17 9.87 15.67
C LEU A 86 12.42 10.51 16.27
N THR A 87 12.88 9.98 17.39
CA THR A 87 14.22 10.23 17.89
C THR A 87 15.27 9.59 16.99
N ASN A 88 16.52 10.02 17.11
CA ASN A 88 17.63 9.41 16.37
C ASN A 88 17.81 7.92 16.69
N ILE A 89 17.55 7.52 17.93
CA ILE A 89 17.62 6.12 18.37
C ILE A 89 16.52 5.30 17.70
N GLU A 90 15.28 5.78 17.69
CA GLU A 90 14.17 5.07 17.01
C GLU A 90 14.40 4.93 15.50
N VAL A 91 14.99 5.94 14.85
CA VAL A 91 15.38 5.84 13.42
C VAL A 91 16.41 4.73 13.21
N ILE A 92 17.42 4.65 14.08
CA ILE A 92 18.43 3.58 14.03
C ILE A 92 17.75 2.22 14.21
N GLU A 93 17.00 2.01 15.28
CA GLU A 93 16.34 0.73 15.57
C GLU A 93 15.45 0.26 14.43
N ARG A 94 14.61 1.16 13.89
CA ARG A 94 13.72 0.86 12.76
C ARG A 94 14.49 0.51 11.49
N TRP A 95 15.57 1.23 11.19
CA TRP A 95 16.38 0.96 10.00
C TRP A 95 17.14 -0.36 10.11
N LEU A 96 17.68 -0.66 11.29
CA LEU A 96 18.46 -1.86 11.58
C LEU A 96 17.61 -3.13 11.66
N ALA A 97 16.28 -3.02 11.77
CA ALA A 97 15.38 -4.16 11.63
C ALA A 97 15.53 -4.89 10.27
N PHE A 98 16.11 -4.25 9.26
CA PHE A 98 16.33 -4.84 7.92
C PHE A 98 17.74 -4.67 7.35
N HIS A 99 18.64 -3.98 8.05
CA HIS A 99 19.96 -3.65 7.56
C HIS A 99 21.01 -3.84 8.65
N GLN A 100 22.26 -4.03 8.24
CA GLN A 100 23.39 -4.08 9.15
C GLN A 100 23.87 -2.67 9.50
N ALA A 101 24.27 -2.47 10.76
CA ALA A 101 24.74 -1.19 11.25
C ALA A 101 26.18 -0.92 10.82
N PRO A 102 26.50 0.24 10.21
CA PRO A 102 27.88 0.69 10.04
C PRO A 102 28.56 0.83 11.41
N ALA A 103 29.86 0.53 11.50
CA ALA A 103 30.63 0.60 12.76
C ALA A 103 30.45 1.95 13.47
N LEU A 104 30.47 3.05 12.71
CA LEU A 104 30.25 4.39 13.24
C LEU A 104 28.90 4.56 13.95
N ILE A 105 27.82 3.97 13.42
CA ILE A 105 26.49 4.00 14.04
C ILE A 105 26.42 3.07 15.25
N GLN A 106 27.12 1.94 15.24
CA GLN A 106 27.20 1.06 16.41
C GLN A 106 27.80 1.80 17.61
N ARG A 107 28.93 2.49 17.41
CA ARG A 107 29.57 3.34 18.42
C ARG A 107 28.65 4.44 18.92
N PHE A 108 27.94 5.13 18.01
CA PHE A 108 26.94 6.14 18.36
C PHE A 108 25.81 5.56 19.22
N TYR A 109 25.28 4.39 18.84
CA TYR A 109 24.17 3.73 19.53
C TYR A 109 24.57 3.22 20.92
N GLN A 110 25.82 2.78 21.07
CA GLN A 110 26.39 2.33 22.36
C GLN A 110 26.77 3.49 23.29
N GLY A 111 26.65 4.75 22.84
CA GLY A 111 26.99 5.92 23.65
C GLY A 111 28.49 6.16 23.81
N GLU A 112 29.32 5.62 22.91
CA GLU A 112 30.75 5.86 22.92
C GLU A 112 31.10 7.34 22.68
N SER A 113 32.26 7.77 23.18
CA SER A 113 32.82 9.08 22.87
C SER A 113 33.17 9.17 21.38
N LEU A 114 32.46 10.07 20.68
CA LEU A 114 32.70 10.40 19.28
C LEU A 114 33.28 11.80 19.17
N SER A 115 34.22 11.98 18.25
CA SER A 115 34.65 13.31 17.83
C SER A 115 33.50 14.10 17.21
N HIS A 116 33.64 15.43 17.14
CA HIS A 116 32.62 16.29 16.56
C HIS A 116 32.28 15.91 15.10
N SER A 117 33.30 15.56 14.30
CA SER A 117 33.12 15.14 12.91
C SER A 117 32.42 13.79 12.77
N GLU A 118 32.78 12.81 13.61
CA GLU A 118 32.10 11.52 13.69
C GLU A 118 30.63 11.69 14.06
N ARG A 119 30.33 12.47 15.09
CA ARG A 119 28.95 12.75 15.51
C ARG A 119 28.14 13.40 14.40
N LYS A 120 28.70 14.38 13.69
CA LYS A 120 28.07 15.02 12.53
C LYS A 120 27.80 14.02 11.40
N ALA A 121 28.74 13.11 11.14
CA ALA A 121 28.57 12.05 10.15
C ALA A 121 27.46 11.06 10.53
N CYS A 122 27.36 10.67 11.82
CA CYS A 122 26.25 9.85 12.33
C CYS A 122 24.91 10.52 12.08
N LEU A 123 24.75 11.79 12.48
CA LEU A 123 23.50 12.52 12.33
C LEU A 123 23.06 12.64 10.87
N ARG A 124 24.01 12.86 9.94
CA ARG A 124 23.72 12.87 8.50
C ARG A 124 23.24 11.51 7.98
N ILE A 125 23.84 10.42 8.46
CA ILE A 125 23.40 9.06 8.11
C ILE A 125 22.00 8.80 8.64
N ILE A 126 21.75 9.11 9.92
CA ILE A 126 20.47 8.93 10.60
C ILE A 126 19.37 9.73 9.89
N GLU A 127 19.63 10.99 9.54
CA GLU A 127 18.66 11.80 8.81
C GLU A 127 18.34 11.22 7.43
N SER A 128 19.35 10.72 6.72
CA SER A 128 19.11 10.01 5.46
C SER A 128 18.25 8.74 5.65
N TRP A 129 18.33 8.08 6.80
CA TRP A 129 17.48 6.93 7.11
C TRP A 129 16.05 7.35 7.46
N ARG A 130 15.87 8.46 8.16
CA ARG A 130 14.55 9.05 8.44
C ARG A 130 13.77 9.32 7.16
N GLU A 131 14.40 9.96 6.17
CA GLU A 131 13.80 10.18 4.84
C GLU A 131 13.43 8.85 4.15
N ARG A 132 14.26 7.82 4.29
CA ARG A 132 14.02 6.51 3.68
C ARG A 132 12.90 5.74 4.37
N LEU A 133 12.74 5.90 5.69
CA LEU A 133 11.68 5.25 6.47
C LEU A 133 10.27 5.74 6.09
N MET A 134 10.15 6.90 5.42
CA MET A 134 8.88 7.36 4.83
C MET A 134 8.83 7.20 3.30
N SER A 135 9.82 6.56 2.68
CA SER A 135 9.90 6.43 1.22
C SER A 135 9.21 5.17 0.70
N VAL A 136 8.11 5.34 -0.04
CA VAL A 136 7.43 4.24 -0.76
C VAL A 136 8.40 3.47 -1.67
N SER A 137 9.37 4.16 -2.28
CA SER A 137 10.37 3.49 -3.14
C SER A 137 11.27 2.54 -2.35
N TRP A 138 11.71 2.92 -1.15
CA TRP A 138 12.51 2.05 -0.29
C TRP A 138 11.68 0.90 0.28
N PHE A 139 10.46 1.18 0.71
CA PHE A 139 9.52 0.18 1.18
C PHE A 139 9.28 -0.92 0.13
N MET A 140 8.90 -0.50 -1.08
CA MET A 140 8.64 -1.42 -2.20
C MET A 140 9.92 -2.14 -2.65
N LYS A 141 11.09 -1.50 -2.58
CA LYS A 141 12.38 -2.14 -2.88
C LYS A 141 12.65 -3.28 -1.90
N LEU A 142 12.54 -3.05 -0.60
CA LEU A 142 12.82 -4.06 0.42
C LEU A 142 11.82 -5.22 0.39
N LEU A 143 10.56 -4.94 0.07
CA LEU A 143 9.55 -5.98 -0.13
C LEU A 143 9.87 -6.84 -1.35
N ASN A 144 10.04 -6.20 -2.52
CA ASN A 144 10.28 -6.90 -3.78
C ASN A 144 11.59 -7.68 -3.78
N GLN A 145 12.66 -7.13 -3.20
CA GLN A 145 13.96 -7.79 -3.11
C GLN A 145 13.89 -9.05 -2.24
N TYR A 146 13.20 -8.96 -1.09
CA TYR A 146 13.02 -10.12 -0.21
C TYR A 146 12.28 -11.25 -0.94
N ILE A 147 11.15 -10.93 -1.57
CA ILE A 147 10.34 -11.91 -2.29
C ILE A 147 11.15 -12.55 -3.43
N SER A 148 11.81 -11.74 -4.27
CA SER A 148 12.59 -12.27 -5.38
C SER A 148 13.76 -13.13 -4.91
N ALA A 149 14.42 -12.76 -3.81
CA ALA A 149 15.54 -13.55 -3.28
C ALA A 149 15.08 -14.89 -2.70
N GLN A 150 13.94 -14.92 -2.01
CA GLN A 150 13.36 -16.15 -1.47
C GLN A 150 12.86 -17.07 -2.59
N ALA A 151 12.10 -16.52 -3.55
CA ALA A 151 11.55 -17.29 -4.65
C ALA A 151 12.65 -17.85 -5.56
N ASN A 152 13.63 -17.04 -5.98
CA ASN A 152 14.74 -17.51 -6.81
C ASN A 152 15.59 -18.58 -6.10
N ARG A 153 15.76 -18.47 -4.78
CA ARG A 153 16.45 -19.50 -3.98
C ARG A 153 15.67 -20.81 -3.94
N GLU A 154 14.36 -20.74 -3.68
CA GLU A 154 13.47 -21.91 -3.67
C GLU A 154 13.39 -22.58 -5.06
N ASP A 155 13.38 -21.78 -6.11
CA ASP A 155 13.32 -22.25 -7.50
C ASP A 155 14.69 -22.60 -8.08
N GLN A 156 15.76 -22.48 -7.27
CA GLN A 156 17.15 -22.75 -7.66
C GLN A 156 17.57 -22.04 -8.96
N CYS A 157 17.06 -20.83 -9.18
CA CYS A 157 17.27 -20.08 -10.40
C CYS A 157 17.89 -18.71 -10.15
N SER A 158 18.40 -18.08 -11.21
CA SER A 158 18.89 -16.71 -11.20
C SER A 158 18.18 -15.89 -12.26
N GLY A 159 18.16 -14.57 -12.10
CA GLY A 159 17.56 -13.64 -13.06
C GLY A 159 16.40 -12.81 -12.51
N HIS A 160 15.71 -12.13 -13.43
CA HIS A 160 14.65 -11.19 -13.12
C HIS A 160 13.37 -11.92 -12.66
N PHE A 161 12.88 -11.56 -11.48
CA PHE A 161 11.64 -12.09 -10.92
C PHE A 161 10.42 -11.20 -11.21
N TRP A 162 10.59 -9.88 -11.22
CA TRP A 162 9.53 -8.90 -11.46
C TRP A 162 9.55 -8.42 -12.93
N GLU A 163 8.37 -8.20 -13.54
CA GLU A 163 8.25 -7.66 -14.92
C GLU A 163 9.00 -6.34 -15.11
N GLY A 164 9.16 -5.60 -14.01
CA GLY A 164 10.00 -4.44 -13.95
C GLY A 164 9.86 -3.72 -12.62
N ARG A 165 9.91 -2.40 -12.69
CA ARG A 165 9.66 -1.52 -11.55
C ARG A 165 8.18 -1.63 -11.12
N PHE A 166 7.92 -1.59 -9.82
CA PHE A 166 6.55 -1.44 -9.30
C PHE A 166 5.87 -0.22 -9.93
N LYS A 167 4.57 -0.33 -10.23
CA LYS A 167 3.71 0.77 -10.64
C LYS A 167 3.21 1.50 -9.40
N SER A 168 3.05 2.82 -9.50
CA SER A 168 2.47 3.65 -8.44
C SER A 168 1.47 4.63 -9.03
N GLN A 169 0.32 4.77 -8.38
CA GLN A 169 -0.70 5.74 -8.70
C GLN A 169 -0.92 6.69 -7.53
N ALA A 170 -0.88 7.99 -7.77
CA ALA A 170 -1.20 9.00 -6.77
C ALA A 170 -2.73 9.03 -6.54
N ILE A 171 -3.15 8.95 -5.29
CA ILE A 171 -4.56 8.97 -4.88
C ILE A 171 -4.85 10.35 -4.29
N LEU A 172 -5.59 11.19 -5.00
CA LEU A 172 -5.60 12.63 -4.71
C LEU A 172 -6.66 13.08 -3.69
N ASP A 173 -7.71 12.28 -3.49
CA ASP A 173 -8.79 12.63 -2.58
C ASP A 173 -9.48 11.39 -2.01
N GLU A 174 -10.43 11.65 -1.11
CA GLU A 174 -11.20 10.63 -0.40
C GLU A 174 -12.00 9.71 -1.36
N LYS A 175 -12.53 10.27 -2.46
CA LYS A 175 -13.22 9.51 -3.50
C LYS A 175 -12.29 8.46 -4.11
N ALA A 176 -11.10 8.91 -4.50
CA ALA A 176 -10.06 8.03 -5.04
C ALA A 176 -9.55 7.02 -4.02
N LEU A 177 -9.41 7.40 -2.75
CA LEU A 177 -8.95 6.51 -1.69
C LEU A 177 -9.93 5.36 -1.46
N ALA A 178 -11.22 5.67 -1.32
CA ALA A 178 -12.26 4.66 -1.17
C ALA A 178 -12.31 3.72 -2.38
N ALA A 179 -12.25 4.27 -3.60
CA ALA A 179 -12.26 3.48 -4.83
C ALA A 179 -11.02 2.58 -4.95
N ALA A 180 -9.83 3.08 -4.58
CA ALA A 180 -8.58 2.33 -4.63
C ALA A 180 -8.58 1.17 -3.62
N MET A 181 -9.01 1.43 -2.39
CA MET A 181 -9.11 0.38 -1.37
C MET A 181 -10.15 -0.68 -1.76
N ALA A 182 -11.34 -0.27 -2.22
CA ALA A 182 -12.38 -1.20 -2.66
C ALA A 182 -11.94 -2.02 -3.88
N TYR A 183 -11.24 -1.39 -4.84
CA TYR A 183 -10.60 -2.08 -5.96
C TYR A 183 -9.69 -3.19 -5.43
N VAL A 184 -8.76 -2.87 -4.53
CA VAL A 184 -7.80 -3.84 -4.01
C VAL A 184 -8.48 -4.98 -3.25
N ASP A 185 -9.38 -4.69 -2.32
CA ASP A 185 -10.06 -5.70 -1.51
C ASP A 185 -11.00 -6.62 -2.33
N LEU A 186 -11.50 -6.13 -3.47
CA LEU A 186 -12.34 -6.91 -4.39
C LEU A 186 -11.55 -7.61 -5.50
N ASN A 187 -10.22 -7.45 -5.58
CA ASN A 187 -9.42 -8.06 -6.63
C ASN A 187 -9.52 -9.61 -6.66
N PRO A 188 -9.49 -10.31 -5.51
CA PRO A 188 -9.73 -11.76 -5.48
C PRO A 188 -11.11 -12.18 -5.99
N VAL A 189 -12.14 -11.36 -5.78
CA VAL A 189 -13.49 -11.63 -6.30
C VAL A 189 -13.52 -11.46 -7.81
N ARG A 190 -12.96 -10.36 -8.33
CA ARG A 190 -12.87 -10.12 -9.78
C ARG A 190 -12.05 -11.18 -10.51
N ALA A 191 -11.02 -11.72 -9.87
CA ALA A 191 -10.23 -12.82 -10.40
C ALA A 191 -10.90 -14.20 -10.28
N GLY A 192 -12.10 -14.29 -9.72
CA GLY A 192 -12.83 -15.56 -9.54
C GLY A 192 -12.25 -16.48 -8.46
N ILE A 193 -11.32 -15.99 -7.63
CA ILE A 193 -10.69 -16.78 -6.56
C ILE A 193 -11.70 -17.06 -5.43
N THR A 194 -12.62 -16.13 -5.18
CA THR A 194 -13.69 -16.29 -4.20
C THR A 194 -14.94 -15.51 -4.62
N LYS A 195 -16.11 -15.92 -4.14
CA LYS A 195 -17.39 -15.20 -4.38
C LYS A 195 -17.62 -14.02 -3.45
N GLN A 196 -16.92 -13.97 -2.31
CA GLN A 196 -17.12 -12.95 -1.29
C GLN A 196 -15.79 -12.48 -0.70
N PRO A 197 -15.58 -11.16 -0.50
CA PRO A 197 -14.30 -10.61 -0.07
C PRO A 197 -13.87 -11.10 1.32
N LYS A 198 -14.82 -11.37 2.23
CA LYS A 198 -14.55 -11.91 3.58
C LYS A 198 -13.93 -13.32 3.59
N HIS A 199 -13.91 -14.02 2.45
CA HIS A 199 -13.27 -15.33 2.28
C HIS A 199 -11.94 -15.24 1.53
N ALA A 200 -11.54 -14.05 1.07
CA ALA A 200 -10.28 -13.86 0.37
C ALA A 200 -9.11 -13.82 1.39
N ASN A 201 -8.42 -14.94 1.57
CA ASN A 201 -7.24 -14.98 2.43
C ASN A 201 -6.15 -14.01 1.92
N TYR A 202 -5.29 -13.55 2.83
CA TYR A 202 -4.18 -12.64 2.52
C TYR A 202 -4.61 -11.31 1.91
N THR A 203 -5.68 -10.73 2.46
CA THR A 203 -6.22 -9.41 2.11
C THR A 203 -6.48 -8.56 3.35
N SER A 204 -6.48 -7.24 3.18
CA SER A 204 -6.86 -6.31 4.25
C SER A 204 -8.30 -6.48 4.69
N ILE A 205 -9.26 -6.66 3.77
CA ILE A 205 -10.67 -6.85 4.11
C ILE A 205 -10.89 -8.06 5.03
N LYS A 206 -10.19 -9.16 4.76
CA LYS A 206 -10.22 -10.37 5.59
C LYS A 206 -9.75 -10.07 7.01
N LYS A 207 -8.58 -9.42 7.16
CA LYS A 207 -8.05 -9.03 8.48
C LYS A 207 -8.98 -8.09 9.23
N ARG A 208 -9.60 -7.13 8.54
CA ARG A 208 -10.57 -6.19 9.14
C ARG A 208 -11.81 -6.92 9.65
N VAL A 209 -12.39 -7.83 8.85
CA VAL A 209 -13.54 -8.65 9.26
C VAL A 209 -13.18 -9.56 10.44
N GLU A 210 -11.99 -10.18 10.45
CA GLU A 210 -11.55 -11.03 11.56
C GLU A 210 -11.30 -10.26 12.84
N SER A 211 -10.72 -9.07 12.75
CA SER A 211 -10.54 -8.17 13.89
C SER A 211 -11.89 -7.77 14.52
N LEU A 212 -12.90 -7.47 13.69
CA LEU A 212 -14.24 -7.16 14.18
C LEU A 212 -14.89 -8.33 14.92
N LYS A 213 -14.70 -9.57 14.44
CA LYS A 213 -15.15 -10.78 15.15
C LYS A 213 -14.51 -10.95 16.53
N GLN A 214 -13.33 -10.37 16.73
CA GLN A 214 -12.62 -10.33 18.01
C GLN A 214 -12.92 -9.06 18.82
N ASN A 215 -13.96 -8.29 18.46
CA ASN A 215 -14.32 -7.00 19.07
C ASN A 215 -13.18 -5.96 19.04
N LYS A 216 -12.28 -6.05 18.05
CA LYS A 216 -11.20 -5.08 17.83
C LYS A 216 -11.53 -4.22 16.61
N ALA A 217 -11.65 -2.91 16.83
CA ALA A 217 -12.02 -1.95 15.79
C ALA A 217 -11.01 -1.85 14.63
N THR A 218 -9.72 -2.16 14.86
CA THR A 218 -8.68 -2.11 13.83
C THR A 218 -7.65 -3.23 14.04
N PRO A 219 -7.28 -3.98 12.98
CA PRO A 219 -6.13 -4.87 13.04
C PRO A 219 -4.86 -4.06 13.30
N ALA A 220 -4.05 -4.45 14.29
CA ALA A 220 -2.87 -3.70 14.73
C ALA A 220 -1.82 -3.40 13.63
N CYS A 221 -1.90 -4.06 12.48
CA CYS A 221 -0.97 -3.95 11.38
C CYS A 221 -1.50 -3.16 10.15
N LEU A 222 -2.70 -2.58 10.26
CA LEU A 222 -3.32 -1.76 9.19
C LEU A 222 -3.63 -0.36 9.68
N PHE A 223 -3.65 0.59 8.76
CA PHE A 223 -4.03 1.97 9.06
C PHE A 223 -5.49 1.99 9.58
N PRO A 224 -5.74 2.60 10.75
CA PRO A 224 -7.07 2.64 11.35
C PRO A 224 -8.02 3.49 10.52
N PHE A 225 -9.31 3.21 10.65
CA PHE A 225 -10.37 4.10 10.18
C PHE A 225 -10.64 5.15 11.26
N ALA A 226 -10.48 6.43 10.94
CA ALA A 226 -10.66 7.55 11.87
C ALA A 226 -12.13 8.03 11.99
N GLY A 227 -13.02 7.50 11.15
CA GLY A 227 -14.41 7.93 11.03
C GLY A 227 -14.58 9.09 10.04
N ASN A 228 -15.71 9.78 10.09
CA ASN A 228 -16.00 10.88 9.17
C ASN A 228 -15.14 12.12 9.47
N PRO A 229 -14.76 12.90 8.45
CA PRO A 229 -13.96 14.12 8.62
C PRO A 229 -14.54 15.08 9.66
N ARG A 230 -13.68 15.56 10.57
CA ARG A 230 -14.03 16.50 11.64
C ARG A 230 -12.81 17.35 12.04
N LYS A 231 -13.02 18.50 12.69
CA LYS A 231 -11.95 19.47 13.04
C LYS A 231 -10.78 18.85 13.83
N SER A 232 -11.05 17.89 14.71
CA SER A 232 -10.03 17.11 15.43
C SER A 232 -10.15 15.64 15.02
N MET A 233 -9.57 15.33 13.87
CA MET A 233 -9.55 13.98 13.32
C MET A 233 -8.30 13.25 13.80
N PRO A 234 -8.42 12.07 14.42
CA PRO A 234 -7.29 11.18 14.65
C PRO A 234 -6.62 10.82 13.32
N ASP A 235 -5.33 10.50 13.35
CA ASP A 235 -4.64 9.99 12.18
C ASP A 235 -5.28 8.66 11.74
N GLY A 236 -5.65 8.56 10.45
CA GLY A 236 -6.36 7.40 9.93
C GLY A 236 -7.09 7.65 8.61
N ILE A 237 -7.71 6.59 8.11
CA ILE A 237 -8.54 6.59 6.90
C ILE A 237 -9.83 7.36 7.20
N PRO A 238 -10.21 8.37 6.39
CA PRO A 238 -11.28 9.32 6.72
C PRO A 238 -12.70 8.78 6.49
N PHE A 239 -12.94 7.50 6.80
CA PHE A 239 -14.24 6.85 6.73
C PHE A 239 -14.53 6.07 8.00
N ARG A 240 -15.80 5.73 8.24
CA ARG A 240 -16.13 4.70 9.24
C ARG A 240 -15.90 3.33 8.62
N LEU A 241 -15.26 2.43 9.38
CA LEU A 241 -15.01 1.05 8.92
C LEU A 241 -16.31 0.37 8.45
N MET A 242 -17.40 0.49 9.21
CA MET A 242 -18.68 -0.13 8.84
C MET A 242 -19.25 0.40 7.53
N ASP A 243 -19.12 1.71 7.27
CA ASP A 243 -19.61 2.31 6.03
C ASP A 243 -18.73 1.88 4.83
N TYR A 244 -17.42 1.70 5.04
CA TYR A 244 -16.51 1.11 4.06
C TYR A 244 -16.83 -0.37 3.77
N LEU A 245 -17.09 -1.20 4.79
CA LEU A 245 -17.44 -2.60 4.61
C LEU A 245 -18.74 -2.76 3.82
N ALA A 246 -19.75 -1.94 4.13
CA ALA A 246 -21.01 -1.90 3.39
C ALA A 246 -20.80 -1.50 1.92
N LEU A 247 -19.89 -0.56 1.65
CA LEU A 247 -19.53 -0.16 0.29
C LEU A 247 -18.85 -1.28 -0.50
N VAL A 248 -17.90 -1.99 0.11
CA VAL A 248 -17.20 -3.13 -0.51
C VAL A 248 -18.18 -4.27 -0.80
N GLU A 249 -19.04 -4.60 0.17
CA GLU A 249 -20.06 -5.63 0.01
C GLU A 249 -21.03 -5.26 -1.11
N TRP A 250 -21.62 -4.07 -1.07
CA TRP A 250 -22.51 -3.59 -2.12
C TRP A 250 -21.86 -3.65 -3.50
N THR A 251 -20.62 -3.17 -3.64
CA THR A 251 -19.88 -3.20 -4.92
C THR A 251 -19.67 -4.64 -5.42
N CYS A 252 -19.42 -5.59 -4.51
CA CYS A 252 -19.31 -7.01 -4.82
C CYS A 252 -20.61 -7.57 -5.42
N TYR A 253 -21.77 -7.27 -4.82
CA TYR A 253 -23.08 -7.73 -5.31
C TYR A 253 -23.48 -7.08 -6.64
N GLN A 254 -23.16 -5.80 -6.83
CA GLN A 254 -23.38 -5.11 -8.10
C GLN A 254 -22.64 -5.79 -9.26
N GLY A 255 -21.40 -6.23 -9.04
CA GLY A 255 -20.63 -6.99 -10.02
C GLY A 255 -21.17 -8.40 -10.30
N GLN A 256 -22.07 -8.93 -9.46
CA GLN A 256 -22.73 -10.22 -9.62
C GLN A 256 -24.16 -10.09 -10.16
N ASN A 257 -24.58 -8.91 -10.65
CA ASN A 257 -25.93 -8.60 -11.11
C ASN A 257 -27.04 -8.82 -10.05
N ALA A 258 -26.71 -8.77 -8.76
CA ALA A 258 -27.66 -8.86 -7.66
C ALA A 258 -28.09 -7.45 -7.22
N ASN A 259 -29.28 -7.00 -7.68
CA ASN A 259 -29.76 -5.63 -7.51
C ASN A 259 -30.46 -5.31 -6.17
N SER A 260 -30.27 -6.11 -5.11
CA SER A 260 -31.13 -6.04 -3.91
C SER A 260 -30.62 -5.18 -2.76
N LEU A 261 -29.36 -4.73 -2.75
CA LEU A 261 -28.81 -3.99 -1.60
C LEU A 261 -29.02 -2.47 -1.70
N PRO A 262 -29.38 -1.80 -0.59
CA PRO A 262 -29.51 -0.35 -0.55
C PRO A 262 -28.18 0.32 -0.85
N ARG A 263 -28.26 1.54 -1.40
CA ARG A 263 -27.07 2.35 -1.69
C ARG A 263 -26.28 2.63 -0.40
N PRO A 264 -24.97 2.34 -0.37
CA PRO A 264 -24.15 2.58 0.82
C PRO A 264 -24.10 4.05 1.22
N HIS A 265 -24.09 4.32 2.53
CA HIS A 265 -23.99 5.68 3.07
C HIS A 265 -22.73 6.40 2.59
N LEU A 266 -21.58 5.71 2.61
CA LEU A 266 -20.30 6.28 2.19
C LEU A 266 -20.31 6.72 0.72
N LEU A 267 -20.97 5.98 -0.18
CA LEU A 267 -21.09 6.37 -1.59
C LEU A 267 -21.92 7.65 -1.77
N THR A 268 -22.88 7.88 -0.88
CA THR A 268 -23.69 9.10 -0.85
C THR A 268 -22.90 10.27 -0.27
N GLN A 269 -22.16 10.06 0.81
CA GLN A 269 -21.27 11.06 1.41
C GLN A 269 -20.19 11.54 0.44
N LEU A 270 -19.58 10.62 -0.32
CA LEU A 270 -18.56 10.94 -1.31
C LEU A 270 -19.11 11.63 -2.56
N ASN A 271 -20.43 11.73 -2.71
CA ASN A 271 -21.09 12.32 -3.87
C ASN A 271 -20.54 11.77 -5.21
N ILE A 272 -20.60 10.45 -5.38
CA ILE A 272 -20.18 9.74 -6.61
C ILE A 272 -21.39 8.98 -7.16
N SER A 273 -21.69 9.07 -8.46
CA SER A 273 -22.78 8.29 -9.06
C SER A 273 -22.48 6.78 -9.02
N ARG A 274 -23.52 5.95 -9.16
CA ARG A 274 -23.35 4.49 -9.22
C ARG A 274 -22.48 4.10 -10.41
N GLU A 275 -22.75 4.71 -11.55
CA GLU A 275 -22.13 4.43 -12.85
C GLU A 275 -20.64 4.78 -12.80
N THR A 276 -20.29 5.97 -12.30
CA THR A 276 -18.91 6.40 -12.14
C THR A 276 -18.16 5.50 -11.15
N TRP A 277 -18.79 5.16 -10.02
CA TRP A 277 -18.18 4.27 -9.03
C TRP A 277 -17.84 2.89 -9.59
N LEU A 278 -18.81 2.23 -10.23
CA LEU A 278 -18.63 0.89 -10.78
C LEU A 278 -17.61 0.88 -11.93
N SER A 279 -17.63 1.91 -12.78
CA SER A 279 -16.62 2.10 -13.83
C SER A 279 -15.21 2.22 -13.24
N THR A 280 -15.02 3.09 -12.25
CA THR A 280 -13.70 3.31 -11.63
C THR A 280 -13.20 2.08 -10.86
N CYS A 281 -14.07 1.39 -10.12
CA CYS A 281 -13.72 0.15 -9.42
C CYS A 281 -13.38 -1.03 -10.37
N SER A 282 -13.64 -0.88 -11.67
CA SER A 282 -13.31 -1.89 -12.68
C SER A 282 -12.02 -1.55 -13.44
N HIS A 283 -11.65 -0.27 -13.53
CA HIS A 283 -10.57 0.21 -14.41
C HIS A 283 -9.44 0.97 -13.68
N LEU A 284 -9.33 0.82 -12.35
CA LEU A 284 -8.39 1.61 -11.54
C LEU A 284 -6.92 1.53 -12.01
N GLU A 285 -6.49 0.44 -12.64
CA GLU A 285 -5.10 0.27 -13.13
C GLU A 285 -4.75 1.08 -14.40
N GLY A 286 -5.69 1.83 -14.99
CA GLY A 286 -5.54 2.52 -16.27
C GLY A 286 -4.74 3.84 -16.26
N GLY A 287 -4.22 4.31 -15.12
CA GLY A 287 -3.56 5.62 -15.00
C GLY A 287 -2.42 5.67 -13.98
N ASN A 288 -1.81 6.86 -13.82
CA ASN A 288 -0.81 7.13 -12.76
C ASN A 288 -1.38 8.02 -11.64
N ILE A 289 -2.62 8.47 -11.78
CA ILE A 289 -3.31 9.37 -10.88
C ILE A 289 -4.78 8.94 -10.84
N VAL A 290 -5.38 8.99 -9.65
CA VAL A 290 -6.82 8.81 -9.43
C VAL A 290 -7.31 9.95 -8.52
N GLY A 291 -8.38 10.63 -8.93
CA GLY A 291 -8.92 11.76 -8.18
C GLY A 291 -10.15 12.36 -8.86
N SER A 292 -10.89 13.20 -8.16
CA SER A 292 -11.88 14.06 -8.78
C SER A 292 -11.24 15.05 -9.75
N LEU A 293 -12.04 15.58 -10.69
CA LEU A 293 -11.58 16.54 -11.69
C LEU A 293 -10.85 17.75 -11.04
N SER A 294 -11.42 18.31 -9.98
CA SER A 294 -10.84 19.43 -9.24
C SER A 294 -9.50 19.08 -8.60
N SER A 295 -9.39 17.89 -7.99
CA SER A 295 -8.15 17.44 -7.36
C SER A 295 -7.06 17.23 -8.40
N VAL A 296 -7.38 16.61 -9.54
CA VAL A 296 -6.43 16.40 -10.64
C VAL A 296 -5.93 17.73 -11.18
N GLN A 297 -6.82 18.70 -11.42
CA GLN A 297 -6.46 20.04 -11.86
C GLN A 297 -5.53 20.75 -10.87
N GLY A 298 -5.83 20.66 -9.57
CA GLY A 298 -5.05 21.31 -8.51
C GLY A 298 -3.61 20.81 -8.38
N VAL A 299 -3.31 19.58 -8.79
CA VAL A 299 -1.97 18.99 -8.64
C VAL A 299 -1.16 18.89 -9.94
N LEU A 300 -1.68 19.40 -11.07
CA LEU A 300 -0.99 19.30 -12.36
C LEU A 300 0.41 19.91 -12.33
N SER A 301 0.52 21.14 -11.83
CA SER A 301 1.80 21.84 -11.70
C SER A 301 2.73 21.13 -10.71
N THR A 302 2.22 20.73 -9.54
CA THR A 302 2.94 20.01 -8.49
C THR A 302 3.55 18.69 -8.98
N LEU A 303 2.86 17.99 -9.89
CA LEU A 303 3.32 16.72 -10.47
C LEU A 303 4.07 16.88 -11.81
N GLY A 304 4.30 18.13 -12.24
CA GLY A 304 4.94 18.43 -13.53
C GLY A 304 4.21 17.79 -14.70
N LEU A 305 2.88 17.92 -14.73
CA LEU A 305 2.00 17.40 -15.77
C LEU A 305 1.44 18.55 -16.60
N GLN A 306 1.53 18.41 -17.92
CA GLN A 306 1.02 19.39 -18.88
C GLN A 306 -0.44 19.13 -19.29
N ARG A 307 -0.97 17.94 -19.01
CA ARG A 307 -2.33 17.52 -19.37
C ARG A 307 -2.93 16.70 -18.25
N MET A 308 -4.25 16.80 -18.08
CA MET A 308 -5.01 15.91 -17.21
C MET A 308 -4.92 14.49 -17.77
N THR A 309 -4.27 13.61 -17.01
CA THR A 309 -4.10 12.20 -17.34
C THR A 309 -4.31 11.40 -16.06
N GLY A 310 -4.99 10.26 -16.16
CA GLY A 310 -5.40 9.48 -15.00
C GLY A 310 -6.89 9.17 -15.02
N ILE A 311 -7.38 8.65 -13.91
CA ILE A 311 -8.77 8.26 -13.72
C ILE A 311 -9.47 9.36 -12.95
N MET A 312 -10.55 9.88 -13.55
CA MET A 312 -11.32 10.98 -13.01
C MET A 312 -12.65 10.48 -12.45
N LEU A 313 -12.95 10.88 -11.23
CA LEU A 313 -14.13 10.51 -10.43
C LEU A 313 -15.14 11.66 -10.29
#